data_AF-B8JA40-F1
#
_entry.id   AF-B8JA40-F1
#
_cell.length_a   1.000
_cell.length_b   1.000
_cell.length_c   1.000
_cell.angle_alpha   90.00
_cell.angle_beta   90.00
_cell.angle_gamma   90.00
#
_symmetry.space_group_name_H-M   'P 1'
#
loop_
_entity.id
_entity.type
_entity.pdbx_description
1 polymer ?
#
loop_
_entity_poly.entity_id
_entity_poly.type
_entity_poly.pdbx_seq_one_letter_code
_entity_poly.pdbx_strand_id
1 'polypeptide(L)'
;MNLLPFDRTELRSTSTPDEIAARVAELVTQGHWAAQRPFRGKLQGRRFQLVRNVQRPHAVVVGEIESAGAGSVVRLRFRLRWALAAFLGVWFALFSYAAAANLRGLASDVAGIVLALVAGTVTVGFAAALLTTPFRHDVRQALETLRAAVERA
;
A
#
# COMPACT_ATOMS: atom_id res chain seq x y z
N MET A 1 -13.04 8.14 6.63
CA MET A 1 -12.65 6.73 6.35
C MET A 1 -11.20 6.51 6.74
N ASN A 2 -10.96 5.76 7.82
CA ASN A 2 -9.63 5.39 8.28
C ASN A 2 -9.11 4.20 7.47
N LEU A 3 -8.46 4.50 6.33
CA LEU A 3 -7.77 3.51 5.51
C LEU A 3 -6.54 3.01 6.29
N LEU A 4 -6.72 1.89 6.98
CA LEU A 4 -5.64 1.12 7.62
C LEU A 4 -4.96 0.24 6.56
N PRO A 5 -3.70 -0.21 6.78
CA PRO A 5 -2.90 -0.99 5.82
C PRO A 5 -3.43 -2.40 5.48
N PHE A 6 -4.69 -2.70 5.85
CA PHE A 6 -5.38 -3.96 5.62
C PHE A 6 -6.85 -3.77 5.20
N ASP A 7 -7.19 -2.61 4.64
CA ASP A 7 -8.57 -2.35 4.24
C ASP A 7 -9.04 -3.36 3.20
N ARG A 8 -10.22 -3.93 3.44
CA ARG A 8 -10.90 -4.87 2.54
C ARG A 8 -12.06 -4.11 1.93
N THR A 9 -12.10 -4.05 0.61
CA THR A 9 -13.20 -3.40 -0.11
C THR A 9 -13.82 -4.40 -1.06
N GLU A 10 -15.14 -4.43 -1.08
CA GLU A 10 -15.89 -5.22 -2.08
C GLU A 10 -16.50 -4.25 -3.09
N LEU A 11 -16.24 -4.50 -4.37
CA LEU A 11 -16.93 -3.83 -5.47
C LEU A 11 -17.94 -4.80 -6.07
N ARG A 12 -19.18 -4.35 -6.23
CA ARG A 12 -20.24 -5.16 -6.87
C ARG A 12 -20.52 -4.61 -8.25
N SER A 13 -20.74 -5.52 -9.20
CA SER A 13 -21.12 -5.16 -10.57
C SER A 13 -22.13 -6.17 -11.10
N THR A 14 -22.95 -5.72 -12.04
CA THR A 14 -23.89 -6.56 -12.80
C THR A 14 -23.19 -7.32 -13.94
N SER A 15 -21.96 -6.93 -14.30
CA SER A 15 -21.15 -7.62 -15.31
C SER A 15 -20.73 -9.02 -14.86
N THR A 16 -20.48 -9.89 -15.83
CA THR A 16 -19.99 -11.25 -15.57
C THR A 16 -18.54 -11.23 -15.05
N PRO A 17 -18.11 -12.27 -14.30
CA PRO A 17 -16.75 -12.31 -13.74
C PRO A 17 -15.66 -12.23 -14.83
N ASP A 18 -15.96 -12.79 -16.01
CA ASP A 18 -15.01 -12.88 -17.11
C ASP A 18 -14.91 -11.54 -17.86
N GLU A 19 -16.00 -10.78 -18.00
CA GLU A 19 -15.96 -9.39 -18.48
C GLU A 19 -15.12 -8.49 -17.55
N ILE A 20 -15.31 -8.64 -16.23
CA ILE A 20 -14.53 -7.87 -15.26
C ILE A 20 -13.06 -8.28 -15.34
N ALA A 21 -12.74 -9.57 -15.46
CA ALA A 21 -11.38 -10.03 -15.60
C ALA A 21 -10.70 -9.45 -16.86
N ALA A 22 -11.41 -9.38 -17.99
CA ALA A 22 -10.93 -8.77 -19.22
C ALA A 22 -10.67 -7.27 -19.06
N ARG A 23 -11.63 -6.51 -18.49
CA ARG A 23 -11.46 -5.07 -18.21
C ARG A 23 -10.31 -4.80 -17.26
N VAL A 24 -10.15 -5.62 -16.21
CA VAL A 24 -9.00 -5.51 -15.31
C VAL A 24 -7.71 -5.81 -16.09
N ALA A 25 -7.67 -6.82 -16.95
CA ALA A 25 -6.50 -7.13 -17.77
C ALA A 25 -6.09 -5.98 -18.71
N GLU A 26 -7.05 -5.19 -19.21
CA GLU A 26 -6.78 -3.98 -20.01
C GLU A 26 -6.07 -2.87 -19.22
N LEU A 27 -6.30 -2.79 -17.91
CA LEU A 27 -5.66 -1.79 -17.04
C LEU A 27 -4.26 -2.21 -16.57
N VAL A 28 -3.88 -3.46 -16.81
CA VAL A 28 -2.64 -4.05 -16.28
C VAL A 28 -1.63 -4.19 -17.41
N THR A 29 -0.44 -3.64 -17.22
CA THR A 29 0.70 -3.99 -18.07
C THR A 29 1.33 -5.28 -17.56
N GLN A 30 1.45 -6.28 -18.44
CA GLN A 30 2.13 -7.55 -18.15
C GLN A 30 3.67 -7.50 -18.32
N GLY A 31 4.24 -6.33 -18.64
CA GLY A 31 5.67 -6.10 -18.87
C GLY A 31 6.17 -4.75 -18.32
N HIS A 32 7.49 -4.56 -18.26
CA HIS A 32 8.10 -3.32 -17.75
C HIS A 32 7.91 -2.08 -18.65
N TRP A 33 7.42 -2.26 -19.89
CA TRP A 33 7.62 -1.28 -20.97
C TRP A 33 6.37 -0.56 -21.51
N ALA A 34 5.16 -0.82 -21.01
CA ALA A 34 4.00 0.02 -21.36
C ALA A 34 3.74 1.05 -20.26
N ALA A 35 4.37 2.23 -20.40
CA ALA A 35 4.21 3.36 -19.48
C ALA A 35 2.78 3.95 -19.46
N GLN A 36 1.91 3.53 -20.38
CA GLN A 36 0.57 4.10 -20.55
C GLN A 36 -0.52 3.49 -19.66
N ARG A 37 -0.32 2.31 -19.05
CA ARG A 37 -1.36 1.70 -18.21
C ARG A 37 -1.17 2.03 -16.72
N PRO A 38 -2.28 2.19 -15.97
CA PRO A 38 -2.23 2.64 -14.57
C PRO A 38 -1.62 1.60 -13.61
N PHE A 39 -1.71 0.30 -13.94
CA PHE A 39 -1.23 -0.77 -13.09
C PHE A 39 -0.20 -1.67 -13.78
N ARG A 40 0.67 -2.24 -12.97
CA ARG A 40 1.59 -3.31 -13.33
C ARG A 40 1.36 -4.48 -12.39
N GLY A 41 1.38 -5.70 -12.89
CA GLY A 41 1.11 -6.85 -12.03
C GLY A 41 0.89 -8.15 -12.77
N LYS A 42 0.32 -9.11 -12.06
CA LYS A 42 -0.06 -10.42 -12.58
C LYS A 42 -1.56 -10.62 -12.43
N LEU A 43 -2.17 -11.16 -13.47
CA LEU A 43 -3.54 -11.64 -13.47
C LEU A 43 -3.49 -13.15 -13.75
N GLN A 44 -4.08 -13.95 -12.86
CA GLN A 44 -4.10 -15.40 -12.96
C GLN A 44 -5.56 -15.85 -12.80
N GLY A 45 -6.23 -16.02 -13.94
CA GLY A 45 -7.67 -16.27 -13.98
C GLY A 45 -8.44 -15.14 -13.30
N ARG A 46 -9.17 -15.46 -12.23
CA ARG A 46 -10.01 -14.54 -11.46
C ARG A 46 -9.30 -13.85 -10.29
N ARG A 47 -8.00 -14.12 -10.10
CA ARG A 47 -7.18 -13.49 -9.06
C ARG A 47 -6.17 -12.56 -9.70
N PHE A 48 -5.91 -11.44 -9.05
CA PHE A 48 -4.93 -10.47 -9.53
C PHE A 48 -4.12 -9.85 -8.40
N GLN A 49 -2.88 -9.49 -8.72
CA GLN A 49 -1.98 -8.76 -7.85
C GLN A 49 -1.38 -7.59 -8.63
N LEU A 50 -1.76 -6.38 -8.26
CA LEU A 50 -1.45 -5.14 -8.96
C LEU A 50 -0.67 -4.18 -8.08
N VAL A 51 0.22 -3.43 -8.70
CA VAL A 51 0.87 -2.25 -8.13
C VAL A 51 0.68 -1.10 -9.10
N ARG A 52 0.65 0.14 -8.61
CA ARG A 52 0.64 1.29 -9.51
C ARG A 52 1.91 1.31 -10.36
N ASN A 53 1.78 1.71 -11.62
CA ASN A 53 2.90 1.85 -12.54
C ASN A 53 3.64 3.19 -12.31
N VAL A 54 4.28 3.30 -11.15
CA VAL A 54 5.08 4.46 -10.72
C VAL A 54 6.45 3.99 -10.23
N GLN A 55 7.46 4.86 -10.18
CA GLN A 55 8.81 4.48 -9.74
C GLN A 55 8.84 3.87 -8.33
N ARG A 56 8.00 4.38 -7.42
CA ARG A 56 7.96 3.95 -6.02
C ARG A 56 6.51 3.65 -5.62
N PRO A 57 5.98 2.44 -5.90
CA PRO A 57 4.64 2.08 -5.45
C PRO A 57 4.69 1.71 -3.97
N HIS A 58 3.71 2.20 -3.20
CA HIS A 58 3.64 1.98 -1.74
C HIS A 58 2.63 0.88 -1.38
N ALA A 59 1.61 0.69 -2.21
CA ALA A 59 0.55 -0.27 -2.03
C ALA A 59 0.61 -1.40 -3.07
N VAL A 60 0.28 -2.62 -2.63
CA VAL A 60 -0.06 -3.77 -3.45
C VAL A 60 -1.55 -4.00 -3.32
N VAL A 61 -2.26 -4.05 -4.45
CA VAL A 61 -3.67 -4.40 -4.54
C VAL A 61 -3.76 -5.87 -4.88
N VAL A 62 -4.38 -6.67 -4.02
CA VAL A 62 -4.71 -8.06 -4.30
C VAL A 62 -6.21 -8.14 -4.49
N GLY A 63 -6.66 -8.69 -5.62
CA GLY A 63 -8.07 -8.82 -5.92
C GLY A 63 -8.46 -10.25 -6.25
N GLU A 64 -9.70 -10.60 -5.90
CA GLU A 64 -10.35 -11.85 -6.29
C GLU A 64 -11.75 -11.53 -6.83
N ILE A 65 -12.06 -12.06 -8.01
CA ILE A 65 -13.33 -11.88 -8.70
C ILE A 65 -14.18 -13.13 -8.46
N GLU A 66 -15.29 -12.97 -7.76
CA GLU A 66 -16.26 -14.03 -7.46
C GLU A 66 -17.57 -13.77 -8.21
N SER A 67 -18.27 -14.84 -8.57
CA SER A 67 -19.64 -14.73 -9.09
C SER A 67 -20.61 -14.50 -7.94
N ALA A 68 -21.52 -13.55 -8.11
CA ALA A 68 -22.55 -13.23 -7.13
C ALA A 68 -23.91 -13.20 -7.81
N GLY A 69 -24.54 -14.37 -7.92
CA GLY A 69 -25.86 -14.53 -8.51
C GLY A 69 -25.93 -13.97 -9.94
N ALA A 70 -26.64 -12.86 -10.11
CA ALA A 70 -26.83 -12.17 -11.39
C ALA A 70 -25.65 -11.24 -11.80
N GLY A 71 -24.54 -11.24 -11.05
CA GLY A 71 -23.39 -10.38 -11.33
C GLY A 71 -22.11 -10.89 -10.69
N SER A 72 -21.24 -9.97 -10.29
CA SER A 72 -19.91 -10.29 -9.75
C SER A 72 -19.54 -9.43 -8.56
N VAL A 73 -18.72 -9.99 -7.68
CA VAL A 73 -18.11 -9.29 -6.55
C VAL A 73 -16.61 -9.33 -6.71
N VAL A 74 -15.96 -8.17 -6.69
CA VAL A 74 -14.50 -8.04 -6.68
C VAL A 74 -14.07 -7.72 -5.25
N ARG A 75 -13.45 -8.69 -4.58
CA ARG A 75 -12.86 -8.51 -3.25
C ARG A 75 -11.45 -7.96 -3.40
N LEU A 76 -11.23 -6.74 -2.94
CA LEU A 76 -9.95 -6.05 -2.95
C LEU A 76 -9.34 -6.06 -1.55
N ARG A 77 -8.04 -6.33 -1.50
CA ARG A 77 -7.22 -6.23 -0.30
C ARG A 77 -5.98 -5.41 -0.61
N PHE A 78 -5.80 -4.32 0.12
CA PHE A 78 -4.61 -3.49 0.01
C PHE A 78 -3.56 -3.95 1.03
N ARG A 79 -2.29 -3.98 0.61
CA ARG A 79 -1.14 -4.31 1.47
C ARG A 79 -0.04 -3.28 1.29
N LEU A 80 0.58 -2.85 2.39
CA LEU A 80 1.79 -2.05 2.34
C LEU A 80 2.96 -2.92 1.82
N ARG A 81 3.82 -2.37 0.96
CA ARG A 81 5.05 -3.08 0.58
C ARG A 81 6.01 -3.15 1.77
N TRP A 82 6.22 -4.37 2.27
CA TRP A 82 7.14 -4.70 3.37
C TRP A 82 8.55 -4.10 3.22
N ALA A 83 9.05 -3.93 2.00
CA ALA A 83 10.36 -3.32 1.74
C ALA A 83 10.50 -1.91 2.35
N LEU A 84 9.40 -1.13 2.39
CA LEU A 84 9.41 0.21 2.97
C LEU A 84 9.39 0.18 4.51
N ALA A 85 8.65 -0.77 5.09
CA ALA A 85 8.67 -1.02 6.53
C ALA A 85 10.06 -1.50 7.00
N ALA A 86 10.71 -2.37 6.22
CA ALA A 86 12.08 -2.83 6.49
C ALA A 86 13.10 -1.68 6.42
N PHE A 87 13.02 -0.83 5.39
CA PHE A 87 13.90 0.34 5.28
C PHE A 87 13.76 1.29 6.48
N LEU A 88 12.53 1.55 6.93
CA LEU A 88 12.29 2.39 8.10
C LEU A 88 12.72 1.74 9.41
N GLY A 89 12.56 0.43 9.55
CA GLY A 89 13.10 -0.33 10.70
C GLY A 89 14.63 -0.22 10.79
N VAL A 90 15.34 -0.32 9.67
CA VAL A 90 16.81 -0.15 9.63
C VAL A 90 17.22 1.27 10.01
N TRP A 91 16.56 2.28 9.45
CA TRP A 91 16.84 3.68 9.81
C TRP A 91 16.54 3.99 11.28
N PHE A 92 15.44 3.45 11.80
CA PHE A 92 15.12 3.59 13.22
C PHE A 92 16.21 2.98 14.10
N ALA A 93 16.66 1.75 13.81
CA ALA A 93 17.75 1.11 14.55
C ALA A 93 19.05 1.94 14.50
N LEU A 94 19.36 2.54 13.35
CA LEU A 94 20.53 3.41 13.18
C LEU A 94 20.43 4.67 14.07
N PHE A 95 19.29 5.37 14.05
CA PHE A 95 19.07 6.56 14.86
C PHE A 95 19.02 6.25 16.36
N SER A 96 18.38 5.14 16.76
CA SER A 96 18.38 4.69 18.16
C SER A 96 19.78 4.37 18.66
N TYR A 97 20.61 3.73 17.81
CA TYR A 97 22.01 3.47 18.14
C TYR A 97 22.83 4.75 18.26
N ALA A 98 22.69 5.68 17.31
CA ALA A 98 23.39 6.97 17.35
C ALA A 98 22.97 7.81 18.56
N ALA A 99 21.68 7.82 18.91
CA ALA A 99 21.18 8.46 20.12
C ALA A 99 21.81 7.82 21.36
N ALA A 100 21.73 6.49 21.51
CA ALA A 100 22.33 5.79 22.65
C ALA A 100 23.85 6.05 22.79
N ALA A 101 24.57 6.16 21.67
CA ALA A 101 26.00 6.49 21.68
C ALA A 101 26.29 7.92 22.17
N ASN A 102 25.49 8.91 21.74
CA ASN A 102 25.62 10.30 22.17
C ASN A 102 25.16 10.53 23.63
N LEU A 103 24.22 9.74 24.12
CA LEU A 103 23.72 9.81 25.50
C LEU A 103 24.75 9.39 26.54
N ARG A 104 25.71 8.51 26.18
CA ARG A 104 26.84 8.17 27.07
C ARG A 104 27.74 9.37 27.39
N GLY A 105 27.62 10.47 26.65
CA GLY A 105 28.39 11.70 26.88
C GLY A 105 27.67 12.81 27.67
N LEU A 106 26.38 12.66 27.99
CA LEU A 106 25.58 13.67 28.68
C LEU A 106 25.35 13.26 30.14
N ALA A 107 25.90 14.04 31.08
CA ALA A 107 26.03 13.75 32.51
C ALA A 107 24.72 13.69 33.33
N SER A 108 23.55 13.52 32.71
CA SER A 108 22.31 13.23 33.45
C SER A 108 21.48 12.19 32.71
N ASP A 109 21.37 10.99 33.29
CA ASP A 109 20.65 9.85 32.73
C ASP A 109 19.20 10.20 32.35
N VAL A 110 18.54 11.07 33.11
CA VAL A 110 17.12 11.41 32.90
C VAL A 110 16.91 12.29 31.67
N ALA A 111 17.67 13.36 31.49
CA ALA A 111 17.54 14.23 30.31
C ALA A 111 17.88 13.46 29.02
N GLY A 112 18.83 12.53 29.11
CA GLY A 112 19.18 11.65 28.01
C GLY A 112 18.06 10.69 27.62
N ILE A 113 17.44 10.04 28.59
CA ILE A 113 16.30 9.14 28.38
C ILE A 113 15.11 9.91 27.76
N VAL A 114 14.80 11.11 28.27
CA VAL A 114 13.70 11.94 27.74
C VAL A 114 13.98 12.37 26.30
N LEU A 115 15.20 12.82 25.99
CA LEU A 115 15.58 13.19 24.62
C LEU A 115 15.51 12.00 23.67
N ALA A 116 15.94 10.81 24.12
CA ALA A 116 15.84 9.56 23.35
C ALA A 116 14.39 9.18 23.05
N LEU A 117 13.51 9.31 24.04
CA LEU A 117 12.09 9.02 23.93
C LEU A 117 11.39 9.99 22.98
N VAL A 118 11.68 11.29 23.08
CA VAL A 118 11.13 12.32 22.19
C VAL A 118 11.65 12.12 20.76
N ALA A 119 12.95 11.90 20.58
CA ALA A 119 13.51 11.59 19.27
C ALA A 119 12.89 10.33 18.67
N GLY A 120 12.77 9.25 19.46
CA GLY A 120 12.15 8.00 19.04
C GLY A 120 10.68 8.15 18.65
N THR A 121 9.88 8.86 19.45
CA THR A 121 8.46 9.10 19.15
C THR A 121 8.27 10.02 17.93
N VAL A 122 9.09 11.06 17.77
CA VAL A 122 9.06 11.93 16.60
C VAL A 122 9.47 11.16 15.34
N THR A 123 10.53 10.35 15.41
CA THR A 123 10.97 9.52 14.27
C THR A 123 9.93 8.46 13.90
N VAL A 124 9.32 7.78 14.88
CA VAL A 124 8.25 6.79 14.62
C VAL A 124 7.00 7.46 14.07
N GLY A 125 6.58 8.60 14.63
CA GLY A 125 5.45 9.37 14.14
C GLY A 125 5.66 9.89 12.72
N PHE A 126 6.85 10.40 12.42
CA PHE A 126 7.24 10.88 11.11
C PHE A 126 7.35 9.74 10.09
N ALA A 127 7.95 8.61 10.48
CA ALA A 127 7.99 7.39 9.66
C ALA A 127 6.59 6.87 9.37
N ALA A 128 5.71 6.82 10.37
CA ALA A 128 4.33 6.40 10.21
C ALA A 128 3.56 7.36 9.28
N ALA A 129 3.76 8.68 9.40
CA ALA A 129 3.15 9.67 8.52
C ALA A 129 3.64 9.56 7.06
N LEU A 130 4.95 9.38 6.87
CA LEU A 130 5.57 9.17 5.56
C LEU A 130 5.16 7.85 4.90
N LEU A 131 4.81 6.84 5.69
CA LEU A 131 4.29 5.57 5.17
C LEU A 131 2.82 5.65 4.81
N THR A 132 2.02 6.19 5.72
CA THR A 132 0.55 6.11 5.64
C THR A 132 -0.04 7.09 4.64
N THR A 133 0.55 8.28 4.48
CA THR A 133 0.03 9.30 3.57
C THR A 133 0.14 8.89 2.09
N PRO A 134 1.31 8.52 1.55
CA PRO A 134 1.42 8.06 0.16
C PRO A 134 0.73 6.71 -0.04
N PHE A 135 0.71 5.83 0.97
CA PHE A 135 -0.07 4.59 0.91
C PHE A 135 -1.56 4.89 0.72
N ARG A 136 -2.14 5.80 1.51
CA ARG A 136 -3.56 6.19 1.39
C ARG A 136 -3.85 6.82 0.03
N HIS A 137 -2.93 7.63 -0.49
CA HIS A 137 -3.07 8.22 -1.81
C HIS A 137 -3.07 7.14 -2.92
N ASP A 138 -2.11 6.22 -2.87
CA ASP A 138 -2.03 5.09 -3.81
C ASP A 138 -3.27 4.19 -3.74
N VAL A 139 -3.79 3.91 -2.53
CA VAL A 139 -5.01 3.11 -2.34
C VAL A 139 -6.22 3.82 -2.91
N ARG A 140 -6.41 5.13 -2.65
CA ARG A 140 -7.55 5.90 -3.20
C ARG A 140 -7.53 5.91 -4.72
N GLN A 141 -6.39 6.25 -5.31
CA GLN A 141 -6.24 6.27 -6.76
C GLN A 141 -6.49 4.88 -7.39
N ALA A 142 -5.97 3.83 -6.75
CA ALA A 142 -6.19 2.47 -7.21
C ALA A 142 -7.68 2.07 -7.14
N LEU A 143 -8.35 2.43 -6.04
CA LEU A 143 -9.76 2.16 -5.83
C LEU A 143 -10.63 2.93 -6.82
N GLU A 144 -10.36 4.21 -7.05
CA GLU A 144 -11.08 5.04 -8.04
C GLU A 144 -10.95 4.45 -9.45
N THR A 145 -9.74 4.05 -9.85
CA THR A 145 -9.48 3.48 -11.18
C THR A 145 -10.17 2.12 -11.36
N LEU A 146 -10.10 1.25 -10.35
CA LEU A 146 -10.76 -0.06 -10.39
C LEU A 146 -12.28 0.06 -10.35
N ARG A 147 -12.80 0.98 -9.52
CA ARG A 147 -14.22 1.27 -9.44
C ARG A 147 -14.77 1.75 -10.77
N ALA A 148 -14.09 2.70 -11.42
CA ALA A 148 -14.48 3.17 -12.75
C ALA A 148 -14.51 2.06 -13.81
N ALA A 149 -13.66 1.03 -13.69
CA ALA A 149 -13.64 -0.09 -14.62
C ALA A 149 -14.73 -1.14 -14.33
N VAL A 150 -15.05 -1.34 -13.05
CA VAL A 150 -16.05 -2.30 -12.57
C VAL A 150 -17.48 -1.76 -12.70
N GLU A 151 -17.68 -0.45 -12.49
CA GLU A 151 -18.99 0.24 -12.52
C GLU A 151 -19.37 0.80 -13.91
N ARG A 152 -18.49 0.74 -14.93
CA ARG A 152 -18.77 1.19 -16.32
C ARG A 152 -19.82 0.33 -17.07
N ALA A 153 -20.77 -0.27 -16.37
CA ALA A 153 -21.89 -1.02 -16.95
C ALA A 153 -22.99 -0.07 -17.45
#